data_AF-A7S6C8-F1
#
_entry.id   AF-A7S6C8-F1
#
_cell.length_a   1.000
_cell.length_b   1.000
_cell.length_c   1.000
_cell.angle_alpha   90.00
_cell.angle_beta   90.00
_cell.angle_gamma   90.00
#
_symmetry.space_group_name_H-M   'P 1'
#
loop_
_entity.id
_entity.type
_entity.pdbx_description
1 polymer ?
#
loop_
_entity_poly.entity_id
_entity_poly.type
_entity_poly.pdbx_seq_one_letter_code
_entity_poly.pdbx_strand_id
1 'polypeptide(L)'
;ATGRCTDCSEFMCEFCINSHRRLLRTKQHKIIGIKEATDKGTSNCKSHYCPHHIGERLALFCSICDELICRECAINTHQDHKYYFPNAIIDHEKEIVKTKMEVVKAKVSDLSHAHANVFS
;
A
#
# COMPACT_ATOMS: atom_id res chain seq x y z
N ALA A 1 7.26 -16.99 10.10
CA ALA A 1 8.27 -15.92 9.99
C ALA A 1 8.62 -15.41 11.39
N THR A 2 9.69 -14.64 11.58
CA THR A 2 10.07 -13.98 12.84
C THR A 2 10.26 -12.47 12.69
N GLY A 3 10.49 -11.97 11.47
CA GLY A 3 10.56 -10.55 11.15
C GLY A 3 10.23 -10.26 9.69
N ARG A 4 10.22 -8.97 9.33
CA ARG A 4 10.04 -8.48 7.95
C ARG A 4 11.18 -7.55 7.58
N CYS A 5 11.78 -7.75 6.42
CA CYS A 5 12.68 -6.77 5.81
C CYS A 5 11.84 -5.71 5.09
N THR A 6 11.97 -4.44 5.47
CA THR A 6 11.16 -3.36 4.86
C THR A 6 11.63 -2.96 3.47
N ASP A 7 12.93 -3.10 3.18
CA ASP A 7 13.51 -2.77 1.88
C ASP A 7 13.20 -3.83 0.81
N CYS A 8 13.19 -5.11 1.21
CA CYS A 8 12.77 -6.22 0.34
C CYS A 8 11.26 -6.46 0.36
N SER A 9 10.54 -5.92 1.36
CA SER A 9 9.13 -6.21 1.61
C SER A 9 8.82 -7.70 1.84
N GLU A 10 9.76 -8.45 2.40
CA GLU A 10 9.65 -9.90 2.61
C GLU A 10 9.58 -10.28 4.10
N PHE A 11 8.72 -11.26 4.42
CA PHE A 11 8.68 -11.90 5.73
C PHE A 11 9.69 -13.05 5.78
N MET A 12 10.51 -13.08 6.82
CA MET A 12 11.67 -13.96 6.91
C MET A 12 11.64 -14.71 8.24
N CYS A 13 12.10 -15.96 8.26
CA CYS A 13 12.44 -16.66 9.49
C CYS A 13 13.81 -16.20 10.02
N GLU A 14 14.18 -16.63 11.22
CA GLU A 14 15.44 -16.21 11.86
C GLU A 14 16.68 -16.57 11.04
N PHE A 15 16.69 -17.76 10.44
CA PHE A 15 17.76 -18.17 9.54
C PHE A 15 17.92 -17.21 8.36
N CYS A 16 16.83 -16.89 7.67
CA CYS A 16 16.86 -15.99 6.52
C CYS A 16 17.30 -14.57 6.94
N ILE A 17 16.86 -14.06 8.10
CA ILE A 17 17.30 -12.77 8.64
C ILE A 17 18.82 -12.74 8.84
N ASN A 18 19.38 -13.80 9.44
CA ASN A 18 20.82 -13.89 9.71
C ASN A 18 21.63 -13.97 8.42
N SER A 19 21.12 -14.63 7.38
CA SER A 19 21.73 -14.62 6.04
C SER A 19 21.64 -13.24 5.40
N HIS A 20 20.49 -12.57 5.51
CA HIS A 20 20.26 -11.24 4.97
C HIS A 20 21.22 -10.19 5.52
N ARG A 21 21.52 -10.26 6.82
CA ARG A 21 22.46 -9.34 7.47
C ARG A 21 23.93 -9.57 7.08
N ARG A 22 24.27 -10.74 6.55
CA ARG A 22 25.65 -11.10 6.17
C ARG A 22 25.99 -10.75 4.74
N LEU A 23 25.00 -10.71 3.84
CA LEU A 23 25.24 -10.42 2.44
C LEU A 23 25.51 -8.92 2.23
N LEU A 24 26.57 -8.60 1.49
CA LEU A 24 26.99 -7.22 1.16
C LEU A 24 25.85 -6.33 0.66
N ARG A 25 24.94 -6.90 -0.14
CA ARG A 25 23.82 -6.18 -0.76
C ARG A 25 22.68 -5.88 0.20
N THR A 26 22.50 -6.70 1.23
CA THR A 26 21.32 -6.64 2.10
C THR A 26 21.65 -6.37 3.57
N LYS A 27 22.94 -6.24 3.91
CA LYS A 27 23.41 -6.01 5.28
C LYS A 27 22.93 -4.69 5.89
N GLN A 28 22.65 -3.68 5.07
CA GLN A 28 22.07 -2.40 5.52
C GLN A 28 20.54 -2.37 5.48
N HIS A 29 19.87 -3.44 5.04
CA HIS A 29 18.42 -3.46 5.00
C HIS A 29 17.83 -3.44 6.41
N LYS A 30 16.74 -2.69 6.58
CA LYS A 30 16.02 -2.59 7.83
C LYS A 30 15.11 -3.79 8.01
N ILE A 31 15.21 -4.43 9.17
CA ILE A 31 14.39 -5.59 9.56
C ILE A 31 13.65 -5.25 10.84
N ILE A 32 12.33 -5.39 10.81
CA ILE A 32 11.42 -5.15 11.95
C ILE A 32 10.82 -6.48 12.43
N GLY A 33 10.41 -6.53 13.70
CA GLY A 33 9.73 -7.70 14.26
C GLY A 33 8.33 -7.88 13.68
N ILE A 34 7.78 -9.11 13.73
CA ILE A 34 6.44 -9.39 13.17
C ILE A 34 5.35 -8.52 13.78
N LYS A 35 5.35 -8.36 15.10
CA LYS A 35 4.35 -7.52 15.78
C LYS A 35 4.41 -6.07 15.28
N GLU A 36 5.61 -5.53 15.13
CA GLU A 36 5.79 -4.19 14.56
C GLU A 36 5.33 -4.11 13.09
N ALA A 37 5.54 -5.18 12.32
CA ALA A 37 5.09 -5.25 10.93
C ALA A 37 3.57 -5.32 10.78
N THR A 38 2.85 -5.87 11.77
CA THR A 38 1.38 -5.96 11.78
C THR A 38 0.73 -4.70 12.37
N ASP A 39 1.33 -4.08 13.38
CA ASP A 39 0.70 -3.00 14.15
C ASP A 39 0.79 -1.63 13.47
N LYS A 40 1.81 -1.37 12.63
CA LYS A 40 1.99 -0.07 11.96
C LYS A 40 1.11 0.13 10.72
N GLY A 41 0.12 -0.74 10.46
CA GLY A 41 -0.62 -0.74 9.19
C GLY A 41 0.27 -1.03 7.96
N THR A 42 1.55 -1.33 8.18
CA THR A 42 2.50 -1.79 7.15
C THR A 42 2.19 -3.20 6.67
N SER A 43 1.22 -3.86 7.30
CA SER A 43 0.60 -5.12 6.86
C SER A 43 -0.01 -5.03 5.46
N ASN A 44 -0.33 -3.81 4.99
CA ASN A 44 -0.95 -3.59 3.69
C ASN A 44 -0.05 -2.86 2.68
N CYS A 45 1.28 -2.92 2.80
CA CYS A 45 2.10 -2.72 1.61
C CYS A 45 1.79 -3.87 0.66
N LYS A 46 0.75 -3.68 -0.19
CA LYS A 46 0.43 -4.53 -1.34
C LYS A 46 1.77 -4.88 -1.98
N SER A 47 1.97 -6.18 -2.22
CA SER A 47 3.17 -6.68 -2.89
C SER A 47 3.58 -5.69 -3.99
N HIS A 48 4.84 -5.25 -4.01
CA HIS A 48 5.34 -4.44 -5.12
C HIS A 48 5.30 -5.20 -6.45
N TYR A 49 4.95 -6.49 -6.42
CA TYR A 49 4.83 -7.38 -7.56
C TYR A 49 3.37 -7.71 -7.86
N CYS A 50 3.10 -7.85 -9.15
CA CYS A 50 1.81 -8.25 -9.68
C CYS A 50 1.43 -9.65 -9.18
N PRO A 51 0.20 -9.85 -8.70
CA PRO A 51 -0.27 -11.18 -8.28
C PRO A 51 -0.52 -12.11 -9.48
N HIS A 52 -0.71 -11.56 -10.68
CA HIS A 52 -1.00 -12.33 -11.90
C HIS A 52 0.23 -12.60 -12.75
N HIS A 53 1.28 -11.77 -12.64
CA HIS A 53 2.49 -11.85 -13.44
C HIS A 53 3.70 -11.97 -12.52
N ILE A 54 4.20 -13.19 -12.35
CA ILE A 54 5.29 -13.51 -11.42
C ILE A 54 6.54 -12.70 -11.78
N GLY A 55 7.08 -11.96 -10.81
CA GLY A 55 8.29 -11.15 -10.98
C GLY A 55 8.06 -9.75 -11.56
N GLU A 56 6.88 -9.48 -12.12
CA GLU A 56 6.54 -8.16 -12.65
C GLU A 56 6.19 -7.18 -11.54
N ARG A 57 6.73 -5.96 -11.60
CA ARG A 57 6.44 -4.93 -10.61
C ARG A 57 5.16 -4.17 -10.94
N LEU A 58 4.35 -3.90 -9.92
CA LEU A 58 3.27 -2.93 -9.98
C LEU A 58 3.90 -1.53 -10.10
N ALA A 59 3.71 -0.90 -11.27
CA ALA A 59 4.44 0.32 -11.64
C ALA A 59 3.54 1.41 -12.25
N LEU A 60 2.28 1.08 -12.55
CA LEU A 60 1.30 1.97 -13.16
C LEU A 60 0.05 1.99 -12.29
N PHE A 61 -0.67 3.11 -12.27
CA PHE A 61 -1.98 3.24 -11.66
C PHE A 61 -3.04 3.36 -12.75
N CYS A 62 -4.02 2.46 -12.74
CA CYS A 62 -5.17 2.47 -13.64
C CYS A 62 -6.28 3.35 -13.05
N SER A 63 -6.59 4.47 -13.71
CA SER A 63 -7.61 5.41 -13.21
C SER A 63 -9.05 4.93 -13.35
N ILE A 64 -9.28 3.93 -14.21
CA ILE A 64 -10.62 3.35 -14.44
C ILE A 64 -10.92 2.26 -13.40
N CYS A 65 -9.92 1.46 -13.06
CA CYS A 65 -10.05 0.35 -12.10
C CYS A 65 -9.66 0.73 -10.67
N ASP A 66 -9.10 1.93 -10.47
CA ASP A 66 -8.62 2.45 -9.19
C ASP A 66 -7.61 1.49 -8.50
N GLU A 67 -6.66 0.98 -9.28
CA GLU A 67 -5.69 -0.01 -8.80
C GLU A 67 -4.29 0.15 -9.42
N LEU A 68 -3.30 -0.42 -8.73
CA LEU A 68 -1.93 -0.53 -9.26
C LEU A 68 -1.82 -1.77 -10.16
N ILE A 69 -1.25 -1.59 -11.35
CA ILE A 69 -1.05 -2.63 -12.37
C ILE A 69 0.43 -2.71 -12.78
N CYS A 70 0.84 -3.86 -13.32
CA CYS A 70 2.13 -4.01 -14.00
C CYS A 70 2.01 -3.72 -15.51
N ARG A 71 3.14 -3.76 -16.22
CA ARG A 71 3.17 -3.54 -17.68
C ARG A 71 2.38 -4.59 -18.45
N GLU A 72 2.49 -5.86 -18.05
CA GLU A 72 1.73 -6.95 -18.69
C GLU A 72 0.22 -6.79 -18.48
N CYS A 73 -0.22 -6.38 -17.28
CA CYS A 73 -1.62 -6.01 -17.04
C CYS A 73 -2.07 -4.89 -17.98
N ALA A 74 -1.26 -3.85 -18.16
CA ALA A 74 -1.59 -2.72 -19.03
C ALA A 74 -1.80 -3.14 -20.49
N ILE A 75 -1.07 -4.13 -20.97
CA ILE A 75 -1.17 -4.62 -22.35
C ILE A 75 -2.34 -5.60 -22.50
N ASN A 76 -2.53 -6.51 -21.54
CA ASN A 76 -3.45 -7.63 -21.69
C ASN A 76 -4.87 -7.36 -21.15
N THR A 77 -4.98 -6.81 -19.94
CA THR A 77 -6.27 -6.69 -19.23
C THR A 77 -6.77 -5.25 -19.12
N HIS A 78 -5.90 -4.26 -19.32
CA HIS A 78 -6.22 -2.83 -19.21
C HIS A 78 -5.85 -2.04 -20.48
N GLN A 79 -5.88 -2.69 -21.65
CA GLN A 79 -5.39 -2.14 -22.92
C GLN A 79 -5.95 -0.75 -23.26
N ASP A 80 -7.23 -0.52 -22.96
CA ASP A 80 -7.94 0.72 -23.28
C ASP A 80 -8.16 1.63 -22.07
N HIS A 81 -7.64 1.26 -20.90
CA HIS A 81 -7.80 2.07 -19.70
C HIS A 81 -6.70 3.12 -19.62
N LYS A 82 -7.07 4.31 -19.16
CA LYS A 82 -6.09 5.35 -18.89
C LYS A 82 -5.31 5.04 -17.62
N TYR A 83 -3.99 4.98 -17.74
CA TYR A 83 -3.08 4.75 -16.62
C TYR A 83 -1.99 5.81 -16.53
N TYR A 84 -1.41 5.94 -15.34
CA TYR A 84 -0.36 6.92 -15.03
C TYR A 84 0.75 6.31 -14.20
N PHE A 85 1.93 6.91 -14.24
CA PHE A 85 2.95 6.61 -13.23
C PHE A 85 2.48 7.14 -11.87
N PRO A 86 2.53 6.35 -10.79
CA PRO A 86 2.08 6.78 -9.47
C PRO A 86 2.70 8.11 -9.03
N ASN A 87 4.00 8.30 -9.26
CA ASN A 87 4.69 9.54 -8.89
C ASN A 87 4.14 10.79 -9.59
N ALA A 88 3.50 10.65 -10.75
CA ALA A 88 2.91 11.78 -11.48
C ALA A 88 1.55 12.22 -10.91
N ILE A 89 0.88 11.36 -10.13
CA ILE A 89 -0.48 11.60 -9.64
C ILE A 89 -0.59 11.56 -8.12
N ILE A 90 0.44 11.09 -7.41
CA ILE A 90 0.35 10.77 -5.99
C ILE A 90 -0.05 11.96 -5.11
N ASP A 91 0.43 13.16 -5.44
CA ASP A 91 0.10 14.36 -4.68
C ASP A 91 -1.35 14.80 -4.93
N HIS A 92 -1.81 14.70 -6.18
CA HIS A 92 -3.20 14.95 -6.53
C HIS A 92 -4.16 13.97 -5.83
N GLU A 93 -3.87 12.67 -5.89
CA GLU A 93 -4.70 11.65 -5.25
C GLU A 93 -4.73 11.80 -3.72
N LYS A 94 -3.61 12.17 -3.09
CA LYS A 94 -3.56 12.47 -1.65
C LYS A 94 -4.48 13.62 -1.27
N GLU A 95 -4.47 14.71 -2.04
CA GLU A 95 -5.35 15.84 -1.78
C GLU A 95 -6.82 15.46 -1.94
N ILE A 96 -7.17 14.69 -2.97
CA ILE A 96 -8.55 14.15 -3.14
C ILE A 96 -8.98 13.35 -1.90
N VAL A 97 -8.14 12.43 -1.44
CA VAL A 97 -8.43 11.59 -0.27
C VAL A 97 -8.60 12.46 0.98
N LYS A 98 -7.71 13.43 1.17
CA LYS A 98 -7.77 14.36 2.31
C LYS A 98 -9.07 15.17 2.31
N THR A 99 -9.44 15.77 1.19
CA THR A 99 -10.69 16.53 1.07
C THR A 99 -11.91 15.64 1.33
N LYS A 100 -11.96 14.44 0.73
CA LYS A 100 -13.05 13.49 0.99
C LYS A 100 -13.14 13.12 2.47
N MET A 101 -12.01 12.95 3.15
CA MET A 101 -11.98 12.63 4.57
C MET A 101 -12.47 13.79 5.46
N GLU A 102 -12.18 15.03 5.10
CA GLU A 102 -12.73 16.22 5.79
C GLU A 102 -14.25 16.29 5.69
N VAL A 103 -14.81 16.03 4.50
CA VAL A 103 -16.26 15.98 4.28
C VAL A 103 -16.90 14.88 5.13
N VAL A 104 -16.31 13.68 5.16
CA VAL A 104 -16.81 12.57 5.99
C VAL A 104 -16.78 12.95 7.48
N LYS A 105 -15.70 13.56 7.97
CA LYS A 105 -15.59 13.98 9.38
C LYS A 105 -16.67 14.99 9.76
N ALA A 106 -16.92 15.99 8.92
CA ALA A 106 -17.98 16.97 9.15
C ALA A 106 -19.35 16.27 9.25
N LYS A 107 -19.66 15.39 8.30
CA LYS A 107 -20.94 14.67 8.30
C LYS A 107 -21.13 13.76 9.52
N VAL A 108 -20.08 13.10 9.98
CA VAL A 108 -20.10 12.28 11.20
C VAL A 108 -20.38 13.15 12.43
N SER A 109 -19.82 14.34 12.49
CA SER A 109 -20.10 15.30 13.57
C SER A 109 -21.56 15.74 13.55
N ASP A 110 -22.09 16.14 12.38
CA ASP A 110 -23.49 16.53 12.23
C ASP A 110 -24.45 15.42 12.69
N LEU A 111 -24.18 14.17 12.28
CA LEU A 111 -24.98 13.01 12.68
C LEU A 111 -24.90 12.74 14.19
N SER A 112 -23.72 12.92 14.80
CA SER A 112 -23.55 12.78 16.25
C SER A 112 -24.36 13.83 17.03
N HIS A 113 -24.36 15.08 16.57
CA HIS A 113 -25.17 16.15 17.16
C HIS A 113 -26.66 15.90 16.98
N ALA A 114 -27.09 15.47 15.78
CA ALA A 114 -28.49 15.13 15.52
C ALA A 114 -28.96 13.96 16.40
N HIS A 115 -28.14 12.93 16.57
CA HIS A 115 -28.42 11.82 17.47
C HIS A 115 -28.58 12.28 18.92
N ALA A 116 -27.70 13.16 19.41
CA ALA A 116 -27.80 13.69 20.78
C ALA A 116 -29.10 14.47 21.02
N ASN A 117 -29.59 15.21 20.02
CA ASN A 117 -30.82 16.01 20.12
C ASN A 117 -32.12 15.19 19.99
N VAL A 118 -32.08 14.00 19.39
CA VAL A 118 -33.27 13.13 19.21
C VAL A 118 -33.56 12.28 20.45
N PHE A 119 -32.55 12.06 21.31
CA PHE A 119 -32.67 11.27 22.53
C PHE A 119 -32.62 12.11 23.83
N SER A 120 -32.77 13.45 23.73
CA SER A 120 -33.01 14.37 24.84
C SER A 120 -34.47 14.82 24.87
#